data_AF-A0A1I0RWT1-F1
#
_entry.id   AF-A0A1I0RWT1-F1
#
_cell.length_a   1.000
_cell.length_b   1.000
_cell.length_c   1.000
_cell.angle_alpha   90.00
_cell.angle_beta   90.00
_cell.angle_gamma   90.00
#
_symmetry.space_group_name_H-M   'P 1'
#
loop_
_entity.id
_entity.type
_entity.pdbx_description
1 polymer ?
#
loop_
_entity_poly.entity_id
_entity_poly.type
_entity_poly.pdbx_seq_one_letter_code
_entity_poly.pdbx_strand_id
1 'polypeptide(L)'
;MAEGVAVGDTVQVEEVPTEWNSVIANNVNDIKIQLVVDANVVSFYNEQMFMDDKMNIMIPTSVFTEAFKCSFNYYDNGSVLIKKGNTELTVQLEQNYMHVGDVQIQVPSAMLIKDGMVYLQAKVVELGLGYTYKWDIASNTLYLTDSKKGDNILPSKFSYRDIKKIPEIKNQGNLSTCWAFAALSALESRLMPEQKFSFSVDNMSFNNGYVGNQSDGGDYTRAIAYLTAWKGPVLESDDPYGDGIHSSELKPVKHVQEVQIIDSKNFEAIKKAVFMYGGVESSLYSSMASSNESSVYYNKNNYSYCYIGTQKPNHDVVIVGWDDNYSKSNFNGNLEGDGAFICMNSWGANFGDGGLFYISYYDSNIGMHNVVYTGVASVTNYDNIYQSDLCGWVGQMGYEGDTAYFSNVYTANSEETLKAVSFYATGKATEYEIYFVDNYQDTSSFDNKVFVKKGTFTNAGYYTVDLDKSYDLQKGNQYGVVIKIKTPNSIHPIAVEYRAGAPTAEVDLSDGNGYISLSGKSWEHVEESKNCNICLKMFTINR
;
A
#
# COMPACT_ATOMS: atom_id res chain seq x y z
N MET A 1 5.86 -75.05 10.96
CA MET A 1 6.66 -74.08 11.72
C MET A 1 6.53 -72.76 11.01
N ALA A 2 5.89 -71.79 11.64
CA ALA A 2 5.64 -70.47 11.10
C ALA A 2 6.83 -69.58 11.44
N GLU A 3 7.45 -68.98 10.43
CA GLU A 3 8.43 -67.90 10.63
C GLU A 3 7.67 -66.57 10.64
N GLY A 4 7.88 -65.82 11.74
CA GLY A 4 7.14 -64.62 12.08
C GLY A 4 7.42 -63.47 11.11
N VAL A 5 6.34 -62.77 10.75
CA VAL A 5 6.39 -61.47 10.12
C VAL A 5 6.75 -60.45 11.20
N ALA A 6 7.91 -59.80 11.05
CA ALA A 6 8.30 -58.67 11.88
C ALA A 6 7.39 -57.48 11.56
N VAL A 7 6.60 -57.07 12.55
CA VAL A 7 5.81 -55.85 12.52
C VAL A 7 6.77 -54.70 12.80
N GLY A 8 6.94 -53.79 11.84
CA GLY A 8 7.79 -52.62 12.01
C GLY A 8 7.24 -51.70 13.08
N ASP A 9 8.04 -51.43 14.11
CA ASP A 9 7.73 -50.47 15.15
C ASP A 9 7.64 -49.06 14.55
N THR A 10 6.53 -48.37 14.84
CA THR A 10 6.38 -46.93 14.64
C THR A 10 7.43 -46.19 15.47
N VAL A 11 8.43 -45.63 14.79
CA VAL A 11 9.45 -44.76 15.40
C VAL A 11 8.76 -43.50 15.94
N GLN A 12 8.82 -43.32 17.26
CA GLN A 12 8.50 -42.05 17.92
C GLN A 12 9.51 -41.00 17.43
N VAL A 13 9.04 -39.78 17.15
CA VAL A 13 9.75 -38.70 16.44
C VAL A 13 11.07 -38.25 17.12
N GLU A 14 11.42 -38.76 18.30
CA GLU A 14 12.60 -38.37 19.09
C GLU A 14 13.92 -39.08 18.72
N GLU A 15 13.95 -40.04 17.78
CA GLU A 15 15.17 -40.81 17.46
C GLU A 15 15.62 -40.74 15.98
N VAL A 16 15.33 -39.65 15.26
CA VAL A 16 15.90 -39.47 13.92
C VAL A 16 17.34 -38.93 14.05
N PRO A 17 18.39 -39.65 13.58
CA PRO A 17 19.75 -39.13 13.58
C PRO A 17 19.83 -37.84 12.77
N THR A 18 20.60 -36.85 13.24
CA THR A 18 20.76 -35.54 12.58
C THR A 18 21.21 -35.64 11.12
N GLU A 19 21.85 -36.75 10.74
CA GLU A 19 22.24 -37.09 9.37
C GLU A 19 21.05 -37.18 8.39
N TRP A 20 19.84 -37.43 8.90
CA TRP A 20 18.61 -37.49 8.10
C TRP A 20 17.90 -36.15 7.97
N ASN A 21 18.28 -35.12 8.74
CA ASN A 21 17.59 -33.82 8.73
C ASN A 21 17.56 -33.21 7.33
N SER A 22 18.66 -33.28 6.58
CA SER A 22 18.72 -32.78 5.21
C SER A 22 17.79 -33.53 4.26
N VAL A 23 17.64 -34.85 4.45
CA VAL A 23 16.71 -35.67 3.65
C VAL A 23 15.26 -35.30 3.97
N ILE A 24 14.93 -35.13 5.25
CA ILE A 24 13.60 -34.71 5.68
C ILE A 24 13.28 -33.31 5.16
N ALA A 25 14.20 -32.35 5.32
CA ALA A 25 14.04 -30.99 4.84
C ALA A 25 13.80 -30.95 3.32
N ASN A 26 14.57 -31.71 2.54
CA ASN A 26 14.35 -31.82 1.09
C ASN A 26 12.96 -32.37 0.77
N ASN A 27 12.54 -33.47 1.40
CA ASN A 27 11.21 -34.04 1.19
C ASN A 27 10.08 -33.07 1.57
N VAL A 28 10.25 -32.30 2.65
CA VAL A 28 9.29 -31.27 3.08
C VAL A 28 9.23 -30.13 2.06
N ASN A 29 10.37 -29.72 1.51
CA ASN A 29 10.50 -28.64 0.55
C ASN A 29 10.02 -29.00 -0.87
N ASP A 30 9.95 -30.30 -1.21
CA ASP A 30 9.37 -30.78 -2.48
C ASP A 30 7.86 -30.53 -2.58
N ILE A 31 7.20 -30.32 -1.43
CA ILE A 31 5.79 -29.96 -1.33
C ILE A 31 5.70 -28.52 -0.82
N LYS A 32 4.81 -27.71 -1.39
CA LYS A 32 4.60 -26.34 -0.90
C LYS A 32 4.21 -26.36 0.58
N ILE A 33 4.99 -25.68 1.41
CA ILE A 33 4.67 -25.49 2.83
C ILE A 33 3.55 -24.46 2.96
N GLN A 34 2.50 -24.79 3.70
CA GLN A 34 1.40 -23.87 4.00
C GLN A 34 1.62 -23.15 5.33
N LEU A 35 1.17 -21.91 5.41
CA LEU A 35 1.13 -21.13 6.64
C LEU A 35 -0.31 -20.79 6.98
N VAL A 36 -0.71 -21.10 8.21
CA VAL A 36 -2.00 -20.71 8.77
C VAL A 36 -1.74 -19.85 10.00
N VAL A 37 -2.19 -18.60 9.96
CA VAL A 37 -2.12 -17.65 11.08
C VAL A 37 -3.51 -17.32 11.58
N ASP A 38 -3.79 -17.59 12.84
CA ASP A 38 -5.10 -17.36 13.48
C ASP A 38 -6.29 -17.94 12.68
N ALA A 39 -6.11 -19.18 12.20
CA ALA A 39 -7.04 -19.93 11.34
C ALA A 39 -7.21 -19.40 9.90
N ASN A 40 -6.42 -18.41 9.48
CA ASN A 40 -6.41 -17.91 8.11
C ASN A 40 -5.20 -18.45 7.34
N VAL A 41 -5.44 -19.00 6.15
CA VAL A 41 -4.36 -19.39 5.23
C VAL A 41 -3.68 -18.13 4.71
N VAL A 42 -2.36 -18.05 4.86
CA VAL A 42 -1.56 -16.94 4.32
C VAL A 42 -1.20 -17.24 2.87
N SER A 43 -1.57 -16.32 1.98
CA SER A 43 -1.20 -16.38 0.57
C SER A 43 0.22 -15.86 0.36
N PHE A 44 0.95 -16.54 -0.52
CA PHE A 44 2.26 -16.10 -1.01
C PHE A 44 2.15 -15.85 -2.51
N TYR A 45 2.80 -14.79 -2.99
CA TYR A 45 2.84 -14.47 -4.42
C TYR A 45 3.94 -15.27 -5.14
N ASN A 46 5.19 -14.82 -5.03
CA ASN A 46 6.34 -15.40 -5.74
C ASN A 46 7.34 -16.08 -4.78
N GLU A 47 6.92 -16.28 -3.54
CA GLU A 47 7.79 -16.65 -2.43
C GLU A 47 7.29 -17.96 -1.82
N GLN A 48 8.21 -18.75 -1.26
CA GLN A 48 7.83 -19.98 -0.57
C GLN A 48 8.59 -20.09 0.73
N MET A 49 7.88 -20.52 1.77
CA MET A 49 8.52 -21.02 2.97
C MET A 49 9.33 -22.28 2.65
N PHE A 50 10.38 -22.51 3.42
CA PHE A 50 11.17 -23.72 3.31
C PHE A 50 11.63 -24.19 4.69
N MET A 51 11.96 -25.46 4.81
CA MET A 51 12.62 -26.06 5.96
C MET A 51 14.14 -26.04 5.73
N ASP A 52 14.91 -25.49 6.67
CA ASP A 52 16.38 -25.54 6.64
C ASP A 52 16.93 -26.94 6.97
N ASP A 53 18.25 -27.13 6.82
CA ASP A 53 18.94 -28.41 7.11
C ASP A 53 18.95 -28.80 8.60
N LYS A 54 18.52 -27.88 9.47
CA LYS A 54 18.31 -28.06 10.91
C LYS A 54 16.83 -28.25 11.26
N MET A 55 15.98 -28.47 10.26
CA MET A 55 14.53 -28.67 10.39
C MET A 55 13.74 -27.44 10.90
N ASN A 56 14.28 -26.23 10.76
CA ASN A 56 13.56 -25.00 11.08
C ASN A 56 12.76 -24.54 9.87
N ILE A 57 11.50 -24.19 10.12
CA ILE A 57 10.65 -23.57 9.12
C ILE A 57 11.01 -22.09 8.97
N MET A 58 11.43 -21.69 7.77
CA MET A 58 11.82 -20.35 7.39
C MET A 58 10.66 -19.63 6.70
N ILE A 59 10.28 -18.47 7.24
CA ILE A 59 9.16 -17.64 6.77
C ILE A 59 9.73 -16.43 6.02
N PRO A 60 9.33 -16.17 4.77
CA PRO A 60 9.73 -14.96 4.07
C PRO A 60 9.19 -13.73 4.79
N THR A 61 9.99 -12.67 4.92
CA THR A 61 9.59 -11.51 5.72
C THR A 61 8.53 -10.63 5.07
N SER A 62 8.31 -10.78 3.76
CA SER A 62 7.26 -10.08 3.00
C SER A 62 5.85 -10.26 3.58
N VAL A 63 5.57 -11.40 4.21
CA VAL A 63 4.24 -11.68 4.79
C VAL A 63 4.08 -11.16 6.21
N PHE A 64 5.14 -10.69 6.88
CA PHE A 64 5.11 -10.45 8.32
C PHE A 64 4.10 -9.38 8.73
N THR A 65 4.12 -8.24 8.04
CA THR A 65 3.21 -7.12 8.30
C THR A 65 1.76 -7.59 8.27
N GLU A 66 1.35 -8.29 7.21
CA GLU A 66 -0.04 -8.71 7.04
C GLU A 66 -0.41 -9.93 7.89
N ALA A 67 0.46 -10.94 7.96
CA ALA A 67 0.17 -12.16 8.68
C ALA A 67 0.15 -11.94 10.21
N PHE A 68 1.07 -11.13 10.74
CA PHE A 68 1.25 -10.96 12.19
C PHE A 68 0.81 -9.59 12.72
N LYS A 69 0.33 -8.69 11.84
CA LYS A 69 -0.17 -7.35 12.17
C LYS A 69 0.85 -6.54 12.98
N CYS A 70 2.08 -6.50 12.47
CA CYS A 70 3.23 -5.85 13.09
C CYS A 70 3.87 -4.82 12.15
N SER A 71 4.64 -3.88 12.69
CA SER A 71 5.58 -3.11 11.89
C SER A 71 6.82 -3.97 11.64
N PHE A 72 7.31 -4.03 10.41
CA PHE A 72 8.54 -4.72 10.02
C PHE A 72 9.49 -3.74 9.36
N ASN A 73 10.77 -3.75 9.75
CA ASN A 73 11.81 -2.89 9.19
C ASN A 73 13.13 -3.66 9.08
N TYR A 74 13.71 -3.74 7.88
CA TYR A 74 15.03 -4.32 7.63
C TYR A 74 16.04 -3.26 7.23
N TYR A 75 17.17 -3.19 7.95
CA TYR A 75 18.18 -2.14 7.80
C TYR A 75 19.45 -2.65 7.09
N ASP A 76 20.18 -1.72 6.45
CA ASP A 76 21.43 -1.98 5.72
C ASP A 76 22.52 -2.68 6.53
N ASN A 77 22.50 -2.54 7.87
CA ASN A 77 23.43 -3.24 8.76
C ASN A 77 23.05 -4.72 9.01
N GLY A 78 22.05 -5.24 8.30
CA GLY A 78 21.55 -6.59 8.46
C GLY A 78 20.73 -6.80 9.73
N SER A 79 20.18 -5.75 10.34
CA SER A 79 19.25 -5.88 11.47
C SER A 79 17.79 -5.81 11.01
N VAL A 80 16.92 -6.55 11.68
CA VAL A 80 15.46 -6.49 11.55
C VAL A 80 14.89 -5.97 12.86
N LEU A 81 14.01 -4.98 12.78
CA LEU A 81 13.18 -4.50 13.89
C LEU A 81 11.71 -4.82 13.61
N ILE A 82 11.09 -5.57 14.52
CA ILE A 82 9.66 -5.89 14.49
C ILE A 82 9.01 -5.30 15.73
N LYS A 83 7.89 -4.59 15.56
CA LYS A 83 7.09 -4.09 16.69
C LYS A 83 5.66 -4.58 16.58
N LYS A 84 5.07 -4.98 17.71
CA LYS A 84 3.65 -5.35 17.84
C LYS A 84 3.17 -4.98 19.24
N GLY A 85 2.27 -4.02 19.32
CA GLY A 85 1.90 -3.38 20.59
C GLY A 85 3.13 -2.81 21.27
N ASN A 86 3.31 -3.14 22.55
CA ASN A 86 4.50 -2.75 23.32
C ASN A 86 5.70 -3.71 23.14
N THR A 87 5.55 -4.76 22.32
CA THR A 87 6.65 -5.70 22.07
C THR A 87 7.57 -5.14 21.01
N GLU A 88 8.86 -5.07 21.31
CA GLU A 88 9.93 -4.73 20.38
C GLU A 88 10.88 -5.92 20.25
N LEU A 89 11.07 -6.37 19.02
CA LEU A 89 11.88 -7.53 18.67
C LEU A 89 12.97 -7.11 17.69
N THR A 90 14.23 -7.39 18.02
CA THR A 90 15.37 -7.19 17.11
C THR A 90 16.05 -8.51 16.79
N VAL A 91 16.31 -8.75 15.50
CA VAL A 91 17.04 -9.91 14.99
C VAL A 91 18.20 -9.41 14.12
N GLN A 92 19.37 -10.03 14.21
CA GLN A 92 20.56 -9.63 13.47
C GLN A 92 21.02 -10.76 12.55
N LEU A 93 21.50 -10.40 11.35
CA LEU A 93 22.01 -11.35 10.38
C LEU A 93 23.18 -12.13 10.99
N GLU A 94 23.26 -13.42 10.66
CA GLU A 94 24.29 -14.35 11.16
C GLU A 94 24.27 -14.60 12.68
N GLN A 95 23.35 -13.98 13.43
CA GLN A 95 23.18 -14.22 14.86
C GLN A 95 22.02 -15.18 15.10
N ASN A 96 22.27 -16.20 15.93
CA ASN A 96 21.29 -17.19 16.35
C ASN A 96 20.62 -16.80 17.67
N TYR A 97 20.43 -15.51 17.90
CA TYR A 97 19.63 -14.99 19.00
C TYR A 97 18.85 -13.78 18.55
N MET A 98 17.82 -13.43 19.32
CA MET A 98 17.03 -12.23 19.15
C MET A 98 16.94 -11.47 20.47
N HIS A 99 16.63 -10.18 20.41
CA HIS A 99 16.31 -9.37 21.58
C HIS A 99 14.81 -9.07 21.60
N VAL A 100 14.16 -9.33 22.73
CA VAL A 100 12.78 -8.92 23.02
C VAL A 100 12.84 -7.90 24.16
N GLY A 101 12.74 -6.61 23.82
CA GLY A 101 13.18 -5.55 24.72
C GLY A 101 14.63 -5.77 25.16
N ASP A 102 14.88 -5.75 26.46
CA ASP A 102 16.22 -5.97 27.04
C ASP A 102 16.62 -7.45 27.16
N VAL A 103 15.73 -8.38 26.83
CA VAL A 103 15.95 -9.82 27.04
C VAL A 103 16.50 -10.46 25.77
N GLN A 104 17.67 -11.09 25.86
CA GLN A 104 18.22 -11.91 24.78
C GLN A 104 17.66 -13.34 24.85
N ILE A 105 17.16 -13.84 23.72
CA ILE A 105 16.59 -15.19 23.59
C ILE A 105 17.34 -15.92 22.48
N GLN A 106 17.90 -17.10 22.80
CA GLN A 106 18.56 -17.96 21.82
C GLN A 106 17.53 -18.57 20.86
N VAL A 107 17.91 -18.65 19.59
CA VAL A 107 17.12 -19.30 18.54
C VAL A 107 17.93 -20.37 17.82
N PRO A 108 17.30 -21.43 17.28
CA PRO A 108 18.02 -22.55 16.64
C PRO A 108 18.92 -22.16 15.47
N SER A 109 18.48 -21.19 14.66
CA SER A 109 19.18 -20.73 13.46
C SER A 109 19.13 -19.20 13.35
N ALA A 110 20.15 -18.63 12.71
CA ALA A 110 20.14 -17.24 12.32
C ALA A 110 19.13 -16.98 11.20
N MET A 111 18.74 -15.71 11.02
CA MET A 111 17.99 -15.32 9.83
C MET A 111 18.84 -15.46 8.56
N LEU A 112 18.19 -15.65 7.43
CA LEU A 112 18.86 -15.94 6.14
C LEU A 112 18.42 -14.97 5.05
N ILE A 113 19.30 -14.75 4.08
CA ILE A 113 18.94 -14.11 2.82
C ILE A 113 19.00 -15.16 1.73
N LYS A 114 17.89 -15.37 1.02
CA LYS A 114 17.78 -16.31 -0.10
C LYS A 114 17.04 -15.63 -1.24
N ASP A 115 17.63 -15.65 -2.43
CA ASP A 115 17.06 -15.02 -3.63
C ASP A 115 16.69 -13.53 -3.44
N GLY A 116 17.51 -12.81 -2.66
CA GLY A 116 17.30 -11.39 -2.34
C GLY A 116 16.20 -11.13 -1.29
N MET A 117 15.57 -12.15 -0.74
CA MET A 117 14.54 -12.04 0.29
C MET A 117 15.10 -12.43 1.66
N VAL A 118 14.67 -11.72 2.70
CA VAL A 118 14.99 -12.04 4.08
C VAL A 118 14.01 -13.10 4.59
N TYR A 119 14.53 -14.10 5.29
CA TYR A 119 13.77 -15.17 5.90
C TYR A 119 14.05 -15.24 7.39
N LEU A 120 12.97 -15.26 8.19
CA LEU A 120 13.01 -15.47 9.62
C LEU A 120 12.46 -16.84 9.95
N GLN A 121 13.17 -17.59 10.79
CA GLN A 121 12.65 -18.85 11.33
C GLN A 121 11.39 -18.62 12.17
N ALA A 122 10.42 -19.52 12.05
CA ALA A 122 9.12 -19.47 12.72
C ALA A 122 9.21 -19.37 14.25
N LYS A 123 10.31 -19.86 14.86
CA LYS A 123 10.59 -19.72 16.30
C LYS A 123 10.78 -18.27 16.75
N VAL A 124 11.17 -17.36 15.85
CA VAL A 124 11.18 -15.91 16.13
C VAL A 124 9.77 -15.40 16.38
N VAL A 125 8.79 -15.87 15.61
CA VAL A 125 7.39 -15.48 15.77
C VAL A 125 6.79 -16.08 17.04
N GLU A 126 7.06 -17.37 17.30
CA GLU A 126 6.61 -18.06 18.50
C GLU A 126 7.10 -17.36 19.78
N LEU A 127 8.43 -17.27 19.94
CA LEU A 127 9.05 -16.79 21.17
C LEU A 127 9.05 -15.26 21.28
N GLY A 128 9.14 -14.55 20.15
CA GLY A 128 9.30 -13.10 20.12
C GLY A 128 7.98 -12.36 20.07
N LEU A 129 7.05 -12.81 19.22
CA LEU A 129 5.74 -12.16 19.06
C LEU A 129 4.63 -12.82 19.89
N GLY A 130 4.91 -13.94 20.56
CA GLY A 130 3.97 -14.61 21.46
C GLY A 130 2.94 -15.45 20.72
N TYR A 131 3.38 -16.25 19.75
CA TYR A 131 2.53 -17.20 19.04
C TYR A 131 2.76 -18.62 19.57
N THR A 132 1.73 -19.46 19.50
CA THR A 132 1.90 -20.91 19.61
C THR A 132 2.36 -21.48 18.27
N TYR A 133 3.27 -22.46 18.31
CA TYR A 133 3.79 -23.15 17.12
C TYR A 133 3.26 -24.57 17.04
N LYS A 134 2.71 -24.95 15.88
CA LYS A 134 2.36 -26.34 15.57
C LYS A 134 2.71 -26.67 14.11
N TRP A 135 3.60 -27.64 13.93
CA TRP A 135 3.91 -28.21 12.61
C TRP A 135 3.10 -29.48 12.38
N ASP A 136 2.39 -29.56 11.26
CA ASP A 136 1.72 -30.77 10.79
C ASP A 136 2.40 -31.28 9.52
N ILE A 137 3.18 -32.36 9.67
CA ILE A 137 3.93 -32.97 8.57
C ILE A 137 3.01 -33.64 7.54
N ALA A 138 1.82 -34.12 7.94
CA ALA A 138 0.92 -34.82 7.03
C ALA A 138 0.26 -33.87 6.03
N SER A 139 -0.02 -32.65 6.45
CA SER A 139 -0.58 -31.58 5.61
C SER A 139 0.47 -30.57 5.14
N ASN A 140 1.74 -30.76 5.49
CA ASN A 140 2.84 -29.84 5.24
C ASN A 140 2.53 -28.40 5.65
N THR A 141 1.92 -28.24 6.83
CA THR A 141 1.33 -26.96 7.28
C THR A 141 1.91 -26.51 8.62
N LEU A 142 2.37 -25.26 8.66
CA LEU A 142 2.70 -24.56 9.89
C LEU A 142 1.48 -23.77 10.37
N TYR A 143 1.05 -24.04 11.60
CA TYR A 143 0.04 -23.25 12.30
C TYR A 143 0.72 -22.35 13.34
N LEU A 144 0.45 -21.05 13.25
CA LEU A 144 0.81 -20.05 14.24
C LEU A 144 -0.46 -19.40 14.79
N THR A 145 -0.69 -19.47 16.10
CA THR A 145 -1.87 -18.84 16.73
C THR A 145 -1.43 -17.84 17.77
N ASP A 146 -1.92 -16.60 17.68
CA ASP A 146 -1.57 -15.52 18.59
C ASP A 146 -2.03 -15.85 20.02
N SER A 147 -1.07 -15.98 20.93
CA SER A 147 -1.35 -16.29 22.34
C SER A 147 -1.83 -15.05 23.12
N LYS A 148 -1.65 -13.85 22.53
CA LYS A 148 -2.03 -12.55 23.10
C LYS A 148 -3.21 -11.95 22.33
N LYS A 149 -4.06 -12.79 21.76
CA LYS A 149 -5.22 -12.37 20.97
C LYS A 149 -6.13 -11.45 21.77
N GLY A 150 -6.22 -10.18 21.35
CA GLY A 150 -7.01 -9.13 22.01
C GLY A 150 -6.17 -7.96 22.52
N ASP A 151 -4.84 -8.12 22.63
CA ASP A 151 -3.93 -7.00 22.91
C ASP A 151 -3.94 -6.00 21.76
N ASN A 152 -3.78 -4.71 22.09
CA ASN A 152 -3.64 -3.67 21.07
C ASN A 152 -2.33 -3.87 20.29
N ILE A 153 -2.41 -3.94 18.97
CA ILE A 153 -1.23 -4.05 18.09
C ILE A 153 -0.47 -2.73 17.96
N LEU A 154 -1.09 -1.60 18.35
CA LEU A 154 -0.48 -0.28 18.30
C LEU A 154 0.07 0.11 19.68
N PRO A 155 1.32 0.58 19.78
CA PRO A 155 1.81 1.20 21.02
C PRO A 155 1.15 2.58 21.24
N SER A 156 1.22 3.09 22.48
CA SER A 156 0.74 4.45 22.80
C SER A 156 1.61 5.56 22.19
N LYS A 157 2.85 5.23 21.81
CA LYS A 157 3.78 6.13 21.13
C LYS A 157 4.55 5.38 20.05
N PHE A 158 4.64 5.98 18.88
CA PHE A 158 5.40 5.45 17.76
C PHE A 158 5.91 6.60 16.90
N SER A 159 7.15 6.51 16.44
CA SER A 159 7.74 7.52 15.58
C SER A 159 8.69 6.89 14.60
N TYR A 160 8.56 7.24 13.32
CA TYR A 160 9.55 6.89 12.31
C TYR A 160 10.95 7.41 12.64
N ARG A 161 11.09 8.48 13.44
CA ARG A 161 12.40 8.96 13.89
C ARG A 161 13.10 7.93 14.77
N ASP A 162 12.37 7.36 15.71
CA ASP A 162 12.90 6.39 16.69
C ASP A 162 13.37 5.10 15.99
N ILE A 163 12.66 4.71 14.92
CA ILE A 163 12.98 3.53 14.10
C ILE A 163 13.77 3.88 12.83
N LYS A 164 14.33 5.10 12.71
CA LYS A 164 15.19 5.52 11.58
C LYS A 164 14.56 5.29 10.18
N LYS A 165 13.25 5.53 10.06
CA LYS A 165 12.43 5.36 8.85
C LYS A 165 11.97 6.69 8.24
N ILE A 166 12.39 7.83 8.79
CA ILE A 166 12.03 9.16 8.27
C ILE A 166 12.68 9.40 6.89
N PRO A 167 11.90 9.71 5.83
CA PRO A 167 12.42 10.20 4.56
C PRO A 167 13.20 11.51 4.71
N GLU A 168 13.90 11.91 3.65
CA GLU A 168 14.58 13.21 3.65
C GLU A 168 13.58 14.36 3.81
N ILE A 169 13.88 15.31 4.71
CA ILE A 169 13.07 16.52 4.86
C ILE A 169 13.39 17.50 3.74
N LYS A 170 12.47 17.63 2.79
CA LYS A 170 12.61 18.55 1.65
C LYS A 170 11.99 19.92 1.91
N ASN A 171 12.14 20.85 0.96
CA ASN A 171 11.67 22.23 1.09
C ASN A 171 10.98 22.72 -0.19
N GLN A 172 9.68 23.02 -0.10
CA GLN A 172 8.86 23.53 -1.20
C GLN A 172 9.11 25.00 -1.56
N GLY A 173 9.86 25.73 -0.73
CA GLY A 173 10.10 27.16 -0.92
C GLY A 173 8.78 27.95 -0.97
N ASN A 174 8.60 28.73 -2.05
CA ASN A 174 7.45 29.62 -2.22
C ASN A 174 6.38 29.05 -3.17
N LEU A 175 6.48 27.77 -3.57
CA LEU A 175 5.55 27.14 -4.48
C LEU A 175 4.41 26.44 -3.72
N SER A 176 3.24 26.31 -4.36
CA SER A 176 2.02 25.69 -3.82
C SER A 176 2.00 24.18 -4.07
N THR A 177 3.07 23.48 -3.70
CA THR A 177 3.31 22.06 -4.07
C THR A 177 3.32 21.10 -2.88
N CYS A 178 2.84 21.53 -1.70
CA CYS A 178 2.81 20.70 -0.49
C CYS A 178 2.11 19.35 -0.68
N TRP A 179 1.04 19.29 -1.48
CA TRP A 179 0.36 18.06 -1.88
C TRP A 179 1.32 17.03 -2.50
N ALA A 180 2.18 17.47 -3.43
CA ALA A 180 3.13 16.60 -4.12
C ALA A 180 4.28 16.16 -3.20
N PHE A 181 4.77 17.07 -2.34
CA PHE A 181 5.73 16.73 -1.28
C PHE A 181 5.16 15.67 -0.32
N ALA A 182 3.92 15.87 0.15
CA ALA A 182 3.29 14.98 1.11
C ALA A 182 3.03 13.59 0.50
N ALA A 183 2.49 13.53 -0.72
CA ALA A 183 2.28 12.29 -1.45
C ALA A 183 3.58 11.49 -1.67
N LEU A 184 4.61 12.14 -2.22
CA LEU A 184 5.89 11.47 -2.50
C LEU A 184 6.63 11.08 -1.22
N SER A 185 6.58 11.90 -0.18
CA SER A 185 7.14 11.56 1.13
C SER A 185 6.43 10.36 1.79
N ALA A 186 5.10 10.29 1.69
CA ALA A 186 4.34 9.14 2.14
C ALA A 186 4.75 7.87 1.36
N LEU A 187 4.92 7.98 0.04
CA LEU A 187 5.40 6.90 -0.82
C LEU A 187 6.84 6.47 -0.52
N GLU A 188 7.77 7.41 -0.32
CA GLU A 188 9.16 7.14 0.08
C GLU A 188 9.19 6.37 1.41
N SER A 189 8.40 6.83 2.39
CA SER A 189 8.34 6.17 3.68
C SER A 189 7.78 4.75 3.62
N ARG A 190 6.94 4.42 2.64
CA ARG A 190 6.47 3.04 2.41
C ARG A 190 7.62 2.10 2.02
N LEU A 191 8.61 2.63 1.31
CA LEU A 191 9.76 1.89 0.80
C LEU A 191 10.90 1.79 1.81
N MET A 192 10.94 2.69 2.79
CA MET A 192 11.96 2.74 3.83
C MET A 192 11.67 1.79 5.01
N PRO A 193 12.73 1.31 5.70
CA PRO A 193 14.16 1.55 5.43
C PRO A 193 14.78 0.68 4.32
N GLU A 194 14.05 -0.29 3.78
CA GLU A 194 14.55 -1.30 2.85
C GLU A 194 15.07 -0.72 1.54
N GLN A 195 14.42 0.33 1.05
CA GLN A 195 14.77 1.03 -0.17
C GLN A 195 14.66 2.53 0.06
N LYS A 196 15.76 3.24 -0.21
CA LYS A 196 15.85 4.69 -0.04
C LYS A 196 15.76 5.34 -1.40
N PHE A 197 14.69 6.09 -1.61
CA PHE A 197 14.48 6.90 -2.80
C PHE A 197 14.26 8.36 -2.40
N SER A 198 14.66 9.26 -3.29
CA SER A 198 14.22 10.66 -3.27
C SER A 198 13.53 10.91 -4.61
N PHE A 199 12.22 11.06 -4.59
CA PHE A 199 11.39 11.24 -5.77
C PHE A 199 11.22 12.71 -6.14
N SER A 200 11.12 12.98 -7.44
CA SER A 200 10.98 14.33 -7.98
C SER A 200 9.58 14.87 -7.76
N VAL A 201 9.51 15.91 -6.94
CA VAL A 201 8.29 16.71 -6.77
C VAL A 201 8.02 17.55 -8.02
N ASP A 202 9.07 18.00 -8.70
CA ASP A 202 8.96 18.82 -9.90
C ASP A 202 8.19 18.06 -10.98
N ASN A 203 8.61 16.82 -11.25
CA ASN A 203 7.99 15.97 -12.24
C ASN A 203 6.50 15.71 -11.96
N MET A 204 6.16 15.35 -10.71
CA MET A 204 4.76 15.14 -10.31
C MET A 204 3.94 16.43 -10.50
N SER A 205 4.50 17.58 -10.14
CA SER A 205 3.77 18.85 -10.20
C SER A 205 3.47 19.33 -11.62
N PHE A 206 4.30 18.97 -12.60
CA PHE A 206 4.11 19.31 -14.02
C PHE A 206 3.42 18.21 -14.84
N ASN A 207 3.60 16.94 -14.49
CA ASN A 207 3.17 15.81 -15.32
C ASN A 207 1.96 15.04 -14.74
N ASN A 208 1.19 15.61 -13.82
CA ASN A 208 0.04 14.93 -13.20
C ASN A 208 -1.23 14.85 -14.07
N GLY A 209 -1.22 15.37 -15.30
CA GLY A 209 -2.35 15.32 -16.23
C GLY A 209 -3.37 16.46 -16.09
N TYR A 210 -3.34 17.21 -14.98
CA TYR A 210 -4.19 18.38 -14.80
C TYR A 210 -3.59 19.63 -15.42
N VAL A 211 -4.46 20.55 -15.83
CA VAL A 211 -4.10 21.89 -16.27
C VAL A 211 -3.75 22.75 -15.06
N GLY A 212 -2.59 23.40 -15.09
CA GLY A 212 -2.16 24.34 -14.07
C GLY A 212 -0.64 24.49 -14.01
N ASN A 213 -0.18 25.28 -13.05
CA ASN A 213 1.22 25.45 -12.71
C ASN A 213 1.44 25.21 -11.20
N GLN A 214 2.71 25.15 -10.78
CA GLN A 214 3.11 24.89 -9.39
C GLN A 214 2.58 25.91 -8.36
N SER A 215 2.06 27.06 -8.78
CA SER A 215 1.46 28.07 -7.88
C SER A 215 -0.03 27.84 -7.60
N ASP A 216 -0.70 26.99 -8.40
CA ASP A 216 -2.16 26.84 -8.34
C ASP A 216 -2.64 25.93 -7.20
N GLY A 217 -1.72 25.23 -6.53
CA GLY A 217 -2.07 24.21 -5.54
C GLY A 217 -2.48 22.89 -6.18
N GLY A 218 -2.80 21.91 -5.34
CA GLY A 218 -3.24 20.58 -5.74
C GLY A 218 -3.79 19.81 -4.55
N ASP A 219 -4.10 18.54 -4.78
CA ASP A 219 -4.63 17.65 -3.76
C ASP A 219 -4.14 16.21 -4.02
N TYR A 220 -4.44 15.33 -3.05
CA TYR A 220 -4.07 13.92 -3.11
C TYR A 220 -4.64 13.17 -4.32
N THR A 221 -5.77 13.58 -4.90
CA THR A 221 -6.35 12.89 -6.07
C THR A 221 -5.47 13.05 -7.30
N ARG A 222 -4.84 14.22 -7.47
CA ARG A 222 -3.85 14.48 -8.53
C ARG A 222 -2.61 13.61 -8.36
N ALA A 223 -2.12 13.49 -7.13
CA ALA A 223 -0.97 12.66 -6.83
C ALA A 223 -1.26 11.18 -7.13
N ILE A 224 -2.43 10.69 -6.73
CA ILE A 224 -2.87 9.33 -7.06
C ILE A 224 -2.92 9.15 -8.57
N ALA A 225 -3.56 10.04 -9.33
CA ALA A 225 -3.67 9.95 -10.78
C ALA A 225 -2.29 9.87 -11.47
N TYR A 226 -1.35 10.74 -11.09
CA TYR A 226 0.03 10.70 -11.60
C TYR A 226 0.72 9.34 -11.35
N LEU A 227 0.63 8.83 -10.12
CA LEU A 227 1.31 7.60 -9.71
C LEU A 227 0.67 6.35 -10.34
N THR A 228 -0.66 6.31 -10.45
CA THR A 228 -1.41 5.15 -10.97
C THR A 228 -1.50 5.14 -12.50
N ALA A 229 -1.24 6.28 -13.15
CA ALA A 229 -1.08 6.35 -14.60
C ALA A 229 0.33 5.99 -15.10
N TRP A 230 1.23 5.58 -14.19
CA TRP A 230 2.65 5.28 -14.47
C TRP A 230 3.42 6.45 -15.10
N LYS A 231 3.00 7.68 -14.78
CA LYS A 231 3.77 8.88 -15.13
C LYS A 231 4.95 9.13 -14.20
N GLY A 232 4.98 8.43 -13.06
CA GLY A 232 6.07 8.40 -12.10
C GLY A 232 5.84 7.38 -10.98
N PRO A 233 6.57 7.50 -9.86
CA PRO A 233 7.51 8.58 -9.55
C PRO A 233 8.83 8.43 -10.32
N VAL A 234 9.47 9.56 -10.60
CA VAL A 234 10.85 9.62 -11.13
C VAL A 234 11.81 10.11 -10.03
N LEU A 235 13.12 10.03 -10.24
CA LEU A 235 14.10 10.44 -9.23
C LEU A 235 14.28 11.96 -9.20
N GLU A 236 14.46 12.51 -8.00
CA GLU A 236 14.84 13.91 -7.79
C GLU A 236 16.15 14.27 -8.50
N SER A 237 17.08 13.32 -8.63
CA SER A 237 18.34 13.54 -9.36
C SER A 237 18.16 13.73 -10.87
N ASP A 238 17.05 13.25 -11.43
CA ASP A 238 16.77 13.29 -12.87
C ASP A 238 15.91 14.50 -13.25
N ASP A 239 15.13 15.03 -12.30
CA ASP A 239 14.27 16.21 -12.46
C ASP A 239 14.27 17.05 -11.15
N PRO A 240 15.32 17.85 -10.92
CA PRO A 240 15.53 18.55 -9.64
C PRO A 240 14.48 19.63 -9.37
N TYR A 241 14.02 19.69 -8.14
CA TYR A 241 12.97 20.62 -7.75
C TYR A 241 13.39 22.10 -7.81
N GLY A 242 12.60 22.90 -8.52
CA GLY A 242 12.70 24.36 -8.49
C GLY A 242 13.90 24.95 -9.23
N ASP A 243 14.55 24.19 -10.12
CA ASP A 243 15.62 24.71 -11.00
C ASP A 243 15.07 25.40 -12.26
N GLY A 244 13.76 25.27 -12.51
CA GLY A 244 13.05 25.86 -13.65
C GLY A 244 13.14 25.03 -14.94
N ILE A 245 13.63 23.81 -14.88
CA ILE A 245 13.75 22.85 -15.98
C ILE A 245 12.91 21.63 -15.62
N HIS A 246 12.09 21.13 -16.55
CA HIS A 246 11.35 19.88 -16.35
C HIS A 246 11.37 18.99 -17.59
N SER A 247 11.22 17.68 -17.38
CA SER A 247 11.10 16.71 -18.48
C SER A 247 9.94 15.74 -18.29
N SER A 248 8.95 15.80 -19.19
CA SER A 248 7.80 14.90 -19.20
C SER A 248 8.10 13.48 -19.72
N GLU A 249 9.30 13.26 -20.28
CA GLU A 249 9.67 12.01 -20.94
C GLU A 249 10.32 10.98 -20.00
N LEU A 250 10.62 11.39 -18.76
CA LEU A 250 11.21 10.54 -17.74
C LEU A 250 10.29 9.36 -17.42
N LYS A 251 10.91 8.21 -17.13
CA LYS A 251 10.19 6.96 -16.85
C LYS A 251 10.12 6.71 -15.35
N PRO A 252 9.00 6.14 -14.87
CA PRO A 252 8.86 5.80 -13.46
C PRO A 252 9.96 4.83 -13.02
N VAL A 253 10.38 4.93 -11.76
CA VAL A 253 11.31 3.97 -11.11
C VAL A 253 10.58 2.97 -10.20
N LYS A 254 9.29 3.20 -9.96
CA LYS A 254 8.37 2.33 -9.22
C LYS A 254 6.99 2.40 -9.84
N HIS A 255 6.21 1.33 -9.69
CA HIS A 255 4.81 1.32 -10.05
C HIS A 255 3.95 1.25 -8.79
N VAL A 256 3.10 2.25 -8.57
CA VAL A 256 2.08 2.19 -7.50
C VAL A 256 0.94 1.29 -7.96
N GLN A 257 0.58 0.34 -7.11
CA GLN A 257 -0.40 -0.73 -7.39
C GLN A 257 -1.59 -0.67 -6.44
N GLU A 258 -1.41 -0.10 -5.25
CA GLU A 258 -2.49 0.06 -4.28
C GLU A 258 -2.32 1.36 -3.49
N VAL A 259 -3.41 2.13 -3.44
CA VAL A 259 -3.56 3.32 -2.61
C VAL A 259 -4.84 3.18 -1.81
N GLN A 260 -4.76 3.41 -0.50
CA GLN A 260 -5.94 3.40 0.37
C GLN A 260 -6.24 4.80 0.90
N ILE A 261 -7.51 5.18 0.86
CA ILE A 261 -8.05 6.40 1.45
C ILE A 261 -8.75 6.03 2.75
N ILE A 262 -8.22 6.53 3.86
CA ILE A 262 -8.73 6.22 5.20
C ILE A 262 -9.80 7.26 5.59
N ASP A 263 -10.92 6.78 6.13
CA ASP A 263 -12.01 7.63 6.58
C ASP A 263 -11.57 8.79 7.47
N SER A 264 -12.30 9.89 7.34
CA SER A 264 -12.09 11.09 8.12
C SER A 264 -12.14 10.81 9.63
N LYS A 265 -11.17 11.39 10.35
CA LYS A 265 -10.97 11.31 11.79
C LYS A 265 -10.86 9.89 12.37
N ASN A 266 -10.65 8.87 11.54
CA ASN A 266 -10.40 7.51 12.03
C ASN A 266 -8.94 7.37 12.47
N PHE A 267 -8.60 7.94 13.63
CA PHE A 267 -7.22 8.00 14.13
C PHE A 267 -6.61 6.61 14.34
N GLU A 268 -7.38 5.63 14.80
CA GLU A 268 -6.88 4.26 14.95
C GLU A 268 -6.52 3.63 13.59
N ALA A 269 -7.30 3.85 12.54
CA ALA A 269 -6.96 3.37 11.20
C ALA A 269 -5.76 4.12 10.61
N ILE A 270 -5.64 5.44 10.84
CA ILE A 270 -4.47 6.24 10.45
C ILE A 270 -3.21 5.72 11.14
N LYS A 271 -3.23 5.56 12.47
CA LYS A 271 -2.11 5.01 13.24
C LYS A 271 -1.73 3.61 12.75
N LYS A 272 -2.73 2.76 12.47
CA LYS A 272 -2.50 1.42 11.91
C LYS A 272 -1.82 1.46 10.55
N ALA A 273 -2.22 2.38 9.67
CA ALA A 273 -1.58 2.55 8.38
C ALA A 273 -0.13 3.03 8.49
N VAL A 274 0.14 4.02 9.36
CA VAL A 274 1.49 4.50 9.68
C VAL A 274 2.35 3.37 10.25
N PHE A 275 1.78 2.56 11.14
CA PHE A 275 2.49 1.46 11.79
C PHE A 275 2.87 0.34 10.83
N MET A 276 1.94 -0.05 9.95
CA MET A 276 2.08 -1.25 9.11
C MET A 276 2.68 -0.96 7.73
N TYR A 277 2.36 0.18 7.12
CA TYR A 277 2.65 0.41 5.71
C TYR A 277 3.64 1.56 5.50
N GLY A 278 3.20 2.78 5.78
CA GLY A 278 3.90 4.00 5.39
C GLY A 278 3.20 5.21 5.99
N GLY A 279 3.87 6.36 5.95
CA GLY A 279 3.32 7.63 6.38
C GLY A 279 2.01 7.93 5.67
N VAL A 280 1.11 8.62 6.37
CA VAL A 280 -0.21 8.97 5.85
C VAL A 280 -0.20 10.44 5.47
N GLU A 281 -0.38 10.75 4.19
CA GLU A 281 -0.63 12.10 3.72
C GLU A 281 -1.94 12.60 4.33
N SER A 282 -1.92 13.77 4.96
CA SER A 282 -3.10 14.40 5.54
C SER A 282 -3.05 15.92 5.50
N SER A 283 -4.23 16.53 5.49
CA SER A 283 -4.38 17.97 5.32
C SER A 283 -4.59 18.69 6.64
N LEU A 284 -4.10 19.92 6.74
CA LEU A 284 -4.41 20.86 7.80
C LEU A 284 -4.72 22.26 7.26
N TYR A 285 -5.30 23.09 8.13
CA TYR A 285 -5.26 24.53 7.94
C TYR A 285 -4.03 25.08 8.65
N SER A 286 -3.10 25.64 7.89
CA SER A 286 -1.97 26.41 8.40
C SER A 286 -2.23 27.91 8.20
N SER A 287 -2.10 28.68 9.27
CA SER A 287 -2.04 30.15 9.17
C SER A 287 -0.62 30.66 8.88
N MET A 288 0.33 29.76 8.64
CA MET A 288 1.72 30.06 8.27
C MET A 288 1.98 29.60 6.84
N ALA A 289 2.72 30.38 6.07
CA ALA A 289 3.11 30.06 4.69
C ALA A 289 4.57 29.58 4.56
N SER A 290 5.39 29.74 5.60
CA SER A 290 6.80 29.33 5.57
C SER A 290 7.36 29.05 6.96
N SER A 291 8.58 28.48 7.01
CA SER A 291 9.27 28.11 8.25
C SER A 291 9.55 29.27 9.21
N ASN A 292 9.63 30.50 8.70
CA ASN A 292 10.06 31.67 9.47
C ASN A 292 8.90 32.42 10.13
N GLU A 293 7.67 32.10 9.75
CA GLU A 293 6.48 32.78 10.26
C GLU A 293 6.14 32.37 11.70
N SER A 294 5.23 33.11 12.30
CA SER A 294 4.68 32.81 13.61
C SER A 294 3.17 32.75 13.51
N SER A 295 2.56 31.86 14.29
CA SER A 295 1.11 31.74 14.39
C SER A 295 0.71 31.68 15.85
N VAL A 296 -0.48 32.19 16.16
CA VAL A 296 -1.13 31.97 17.46
C VAL A 296 -1.41 30.48 17.72
N TYR A 297 -1.55 29.68 16.64
CA TYR A 297 -1.80 28.24 16.70
C TYR A 297 -0.52 27.41 16.84
N TYR A 298 0.67 28.00 16.63
CA TYR A 298 1.95 27.31 16.64
C TYR A 298 2.80 27.68 17.87
N ASN A 299 3.11 26.70 18.71
CA ASN A 299 4.07 26.85 19.80
C ASN A 299 5.48 26.52 19.29
N LYS A 300 6.34 27.53 19.18
CA LYS A 300 7.73 27.37 18.71
C LYS A 300 8.64 26.63 19.69
N ASN A 301 8.35 26.66 20.99
CA ASN A 301 9.20 26.01 22.00
C ASN A 301 9.01 24.50 22.02
N ASN A 302 7.81 24.03 21.71
CA ASN A 302 7.45 22.61 21.72
C ASN A 302 7.17 22.05 20.30
N TYR A 303 7.38 22.85 19.26
CA TYR A 303 7.10 22.50 17.86
C TYR A 303 5.72 21.88 17.69
N SER A 304 4.68 22.54 18.20
CA SER A 304 3.34 21.96 18.24
C SER A 304 2.28 22.90 17.73
N TYR A 305 1.36 22.38 16.92
CA TYR A 305 0.32 23.12 16.22
C TYR A 305 -1.08 22.60 16.58
N CYS A 306 -2.03 23.50 16.76
CA CYS A 306 -3.45 23.13 16.84
C CYS A 306 -4.34 24.30 16.38
N TYR A 307 -5.11 24.05 15.33
CA TYR A 307 -6.17 24.94 14.87
C TYR A 307 -7.55 24.33 15.17
N ILE A 308 -8.38 25.07 15.91
CA ILE A 308 -9.78 24.72 16.17
C ILE A 308 -10.68 25.77 15.53
N GLY A 309 -11.36 25.40 14.45
CA GLY A 309 -12.26 26.31 13.74
C GLY A 309 -12.76 25.76 12.41
N THR A 310 -13.31 26.65 11.58
CA THR A 310 -14.05 26.29 10.36
C THR A 310 -13.28 26.55 9.06
N GLN A 311 -12.03 27.01 9.14
CA GLN A 311 -11.20 27.21 7.95
C GLN A 311 -10.92 25.86 7.28
N LYS A 312 -11.08 25.86 5.95
CA LYS A 312 -10.76 24.72 5.10
C LYS A 312 -9.25 24.46 5.11
N PRO A 313 -8.80 23.21 4.89
CA PRO A 313 -7.39 22.91 4.79
C PRO A 313 -6.76 23.67 3.61
N ASN A 314 -5.49 24.04 3.78
CA ASN A 314 -4.67 24.74 2.78
C ASN A 314 -3.23 24.24 2.73
N HIS A 315 -2.89 23.20 3.48
CA HIS A 315 -1.54 22.64 3.55
C HIS A 315 -1.61 21.14 3.82
N ASP A 316 -0.75 20.36 3.17
CA ASP A 316 -0.63 18.92 3.37
C ASP A 316 0.68 18.57 4.07
N VAL A 317 0.63 17.54 4.92
CA VAL A 317 1.74 17.00 5.69
C VAL A 317 1.67 15.48 5.70
N VAL A 318 2.72 14.82 6.18
CA VAL A 318 2.73 13.36 6.35
C VAL A 318 2.72 13.00 7.83
N ILE A 319 1.73 12.25 8.28
CA ILE A 319 1.72 11.65 9.61
C ILE A 319 2.72 10.50 9.61
N VAL A 320 3.76 10.61 10.43
CA VAL A 320 4.89 9.66 10.52
C VAL A 320 5.03 9.05 11.92
N GLY A 321 4.05 9.30 12.78
CA GLY A 321 4.03 8.82 14.15
C GLY A 321 2.93 9.46 14.97
N TRP A 322 2.90 9.11 16.26
CA TRP A 322 2.00 9.65 17.24
C TRP A 322 2.57 9.48 18.66
N ASP A 323 2.02 10.27 19.58
CA ASP A 323 2.23 10.14 21.02
C ASP A 323 0.90 10.45 21.71
N ASP A 324 0.23 9.41 22.22
CA ASP A 324 -1.07 9.52 22.88
C ASP A 324 -1.00 10.27 24.21
N ASN A 325 0.20 10.45 24.78
CA ASN A 325 0.42 11.15 26.03
C ASN A 325 1.13 12.50 25.82
N TYR A 326 1.17 13.01 24.58
CA TYR A 326 1.76 14.32 24.32
C TYR A 326 0.94 15.41 25.01
N SER A 327 1.55 16.04 26.02
CA SER A 327 0.84 16.95 26.93
C SER A 327 0.15 18.09 26.18
N LYS A 328 -1.13 18.30 26.46
CA LYS A 328 -1.90 19.43 25.95
C LYS A 328 -1.33 20.80 26.33
N SER A 329 -0.56 20.87 27.42
CA SER A 329 0.12 22.11 27.83
C SER A 329 1.23 22.54 26.88
N ASN A 330 1.63 21.67 25.94
CA ASN A 330 2.64 22.00 24.96
C ASN A 330 2.10 22.91 23.85
N PHE A 331 0.78 22.99 23.66
CA PHE A 331 0.12 23.82 22.66
C PHE A 331 -0.22 25.21 23.23
N ASN A 332 -0.39 26.21 22.36
CA ASN A 332 -0.76 27.58 22.76
C ASN A 332 -2.24 27.70 23.22
N GLY A 333 -3.08 26.71 22.93
CA GLY A 333 -4.52 26.73 23.21
C GLY A 333 -4.94 25.83 24.38
N ASN A 334 -6.12 26.09 24.94
CA ASN A 334 -6.72 25.23 25.95
C ASN A 334 -7.39 24.02 25.28
N LEU A 335 -6.70 22.88 25.26
CA LEU A 335 -7.23 21.64 24.67
C LEU A 335 -7.92 20.77 25.73
N GLU A 336 -8.83 19.91 25.28
CA GLU A 336 -9.60 19.03 26.14
C GLU A 336 -8.73 17.92 26.75
N GLY A 337 -7.83 17.33 25.96
CA GLY A 337 -6.98 16.21 26.36
C GLY A 337 -5.60 16.22 25.69
N ASP A 338 -4.76 15.30 26.16
CA ASP A 338 -3.44 15.02 25.60
C ASP A 338 -3.56 14.26 24.28
N GLY A 339 -2.45 14.16 23.56
CA GLY A 339 -2.35 13.35 22.35
C GLY A 339 -2.09 14.16 21.10
N ALA A 340 -1.14 13.69 20.29
CA ALA A 340 -0.75 14.33 19.06
C ALA A 340 -0.22 13.34 18.02
N PHE A 341 -0.47 13.66 16.75
CA PHE A 341 0.29 13.11 15.64
C PHE A 341 1.65 13.78 15.55
N ILE A 342 2.65 13.01 15.11
CA ILE A 342 3.96 13.53 14.71
C ILE A 342 3.92 13.64 13.19
N CYS A 343 4.01 14.87 12.69
CA CYS A 343 3.88 15.17 11.27
C CYS A 343 5.19 15.68 10.70
N MET A 344 5.48 15.23 9.48
CA MET A 344 6.57 15.68 8.65
C MET A 344 6.08 16.79 7.71
N ASN A 345 6.82 17.90 7.68
CA ASN A 345 6.50 19.06 6.86
C ASN A 345 7.45 19.19 5.65
N SER A 346 7.08 20.04 4.70
CA SER A 346 7.81 20.34 3.46
C SER A 346 8.43 21.74 3.47
N TRP A 347 8.80 22.28 4.64
CA TRP A 347 9.42 23.60 4.81
C TRP A 347 10.90 23.51 5.21
N GLY A 348 11.55 22.39 4.91
CA GLY A 348 12.96 22.14 5.22
C GLY A 348 13.23 21.78 6.69
N ALA A 349 14.42 21.23 6.93
CA ALA A 349 14.82 20.69 8.24
C ALA A 349 14.95 21.75 9.36
N ASN A 350 15.00 23.04 9.02
CA ASN A 350 15.05 24.12 10.00
C ASN A 350 13.68 24.42 10.63
N PHE A 351 12.58 23.92 10.04
CA PHE A 351 11.26 24.03 10.64
C PHE A 351 11.10 22.98 11.75
N GLY A 352 10.42 23.36 12.85
CA GLY A 352 10.08 22.41 13.90
C GLY A 352 11.30 21.77 14.56
N ASP A 353 11.14 20.51 14.94
CA ASP A 353 12.23 19.62 15.35
C ASP A 353 12.74 18.89 14.10
N GLY A 354 13.71 19.46 13.39
CA GLY A 354 14.33 18.79 12.24
C GLY A 354 13.34 18.44 11.14
N GLY A 355 12.42 19.35 10.80
CA GLY A 355 11.34 19.15 9.84
C GLY A 355 10.05 18.53 10.38
N LEU A 356 10.05 18.07 11.64
CA LEU A 356 8.90 17.44 12.28
C LEU A 356 8.23 18.38 13.28
N PHE A 357 6.94 18.16 13.53
CA PHE A 357 6.18 18.90 14.52
C PHE A 357 4.97 18.08 14.99
N TYR A 358 4.43 18.43 16.16
CA TYR A 358 3.28 17.77 16.75
C TYR A 358 1.99 18.48 16.31
N ILE A 359 0.99 17.72 15.87
CA ILE A 359 -0.36 18.24 15.61
C ILE A 359 -1.32 17.57 16.57
N SER A 360 -2.05 18.36 17.35
CA SER A 360 -3.01 17.83 18.32
C SER A 360 -4.08 16.98 17.63
N TYR A 361 -4.53 15.91 18.29
CA TYR A 361 -5.74 15.18 17.87
C TYR A 361 -7.01 16.04 17.83
N TYR A 362 -7.01 17.18 18.52
CA TYR A 362 -8.12 18.13 18.55
C TYR A 362 -8.08 19.16 17.41
N ASP A 363 -7.05 19.14 16.55
CA ASP A 363 -7.03 19.99 15.36
C ASP A 363 -8.22 19.65 14.44
N SER A 364 -8.87 20.69 13.90
CA SER A 364 -10.10 20.54 13.12
C SER A 364 -9.89 19.80 11.80
N ASN A 365 -8.72 19.90 11.20
CA ASN A 365 -8.46 19.42 9.84
C ASN A 365 -7.61 18.14 9.80
N ILE A 366 -6.64 17.97 10.71
CA ILE A 366 -5.76 16.78 10.68
C ILE A 366 -6.57 15.48 10.72
N GLY A 367 -6.25 14.54 9.84
CA GLY A 367 -7.00 13.29 9.78
C GLY A 367 -8.30 13.36 8.98
N MET A 368 -8.67 14.49 8.34
CA MET A 368 -9.90 14.57 7.52
C MET A 368 -9.74 13.93 6.14
N HIS A 369 -8.59 14.12 5.51
CA HIS A 369 -8.20 13.48 4.25
C HIS A 369 -6.95 12.68 4.54
N ASN A 370 -6.92 11.41 4.17
CA ASN A 370 -5.87 10.48 4.59
C ASN A 370 -5.55 9.53 3.46
N VAL A 371 -4.33 9.60 2.93
CA VAL A 371 -3.89 8.73 1.84
C VAL A 371 -2.63 7.97 2.25
N VAL A 372 -2.64 6.66 2.01
CA VAL A 372 -1.50 5.79 2.22
C VAL A 372 -1.26 4.92 0.98
N TYR A 373 0.00 4.84 0.57
CA TYR A 373 0.45 4.03 -0.56
C TYR A 373 0.89 2.66 -0.03
N THR A 374 0.06 1.65 -0.19
CA THR A 374 0.26 0.32 0.44
C THR A 374 0.93 -0.68 -0.50
N GLY A 375 0.63 -0.58 -1.80
CA GLY A 375 1.17 -1.43 -2.85
C GLY A 375 2.10 -0.66 -3.76
N VAL A 376 3.40 -0.97 -3.69
CA VAL A 376 4.45 -0.35 -4.52
C VAL A 376 5.34 -1.46 -5.06
N ALA A 377 5.40 -1.56 -6.39
CA ALA A 377 6.09 -2.64 -7.10
C ALA A 377 7.32 -2.13 -7.87
N SER A 378 8.18 -3.07 -8.25
CA SER A 378 9.20 -2.86 -9.27
C SER A 378 8.54 -2.51 -10.61
N VAL A 379 9.23 -1.73 -11.45
CA VAL A 379 8.79 -1.40 -12.81
C VAL A 379 8.71 -2.61 -13.74
N THR A 380 9.28 -3.74 -13.31
CA THR A 380 9.27 -5.01 -14.04
C THR A 380 8.04 -5.86 -13.74
N ASN A 381 7.05 -5.35 -12.99
CA ASN A 381 5.85 -6.13 -12.66
C ASN A 381 4.95 -6.35 -13.87
N TYR A 382 4.81 -5.36 -14.76
CA TYR A 382 4.20 -5.50 -16.08
C TYR A 382 4.90 -4.61 -17.11
N ASP A 383 4.77 -4.95 -18.40
CA ASP A 383 5.44 -4.24 -19.49
C ASP A 383 4.57 -3.10 -20.05
N ASN A 384 3.24 -3.28 -20.06
CA ASN A 384 2.31 -2.31 -20.65
C ASN A 384 1.13 -2.00 -19.73
N ILE A 385 0.63 -0.77 -19.84
CA ILE A 385 -0.60 -0.28 -19.23
C ILE A 385 -1.53 0.25 -20.33
N TYR A 386 -2.80 -0.15 -20.30
CA TYR A 386 -3.85 0.36 -21.17
C TYR A 386 -4.85 1.13 -20.32
N GLN A 387 -5.06 2.41 -20.63
CA GLN A 387 -5.81 3.36 -19.82
C GLN A 387 -6.29 4.53 -20.68
N SER A 388 -7.34 5.21 -20.22
CA SER A 388 -7.86 6.47 -20.80
C SER A 388 -8.16 7.51 -19.71
N ASP A 389 -7.77 7.27 -18.46
CA ASP A 389 -8.12 8.09 -17.30
C ASP A 389 -6.87 8.70 -16.65
N LEU A 390 -6.23 9.66 -17.33
CA LEU A 390 -4.95 10.24 -16.88
C LEU A 390 -5.07 11.19 -15.68
N CYS A 391 -6.24 11.80 -15.48
CA CYS A 391 -6.63 12.52 -14.26
C CYS A 391 -7.30 11.60 -13.23
N GLY A 392 -7.49 10.32 -13.54
CA GLY A 392 -8.05 9.33 -12.61
C GLY A 392 -9.45 9.70 -12.09
N TRP A 393 -9.68 9.49 -10.79
CA TRP A 393 -10.99 9.65 -10.15
C TRP A 393 -11.37 11.13 -9.95
N VAL A 394 -12.00 11.72 -10.96
CA VAL A 394 -12.55 13.10 -10.92
C VAL A 394 -14.03 13.10 -10.50
N GLY A 395 -14.78 12.07 -10.90
CA GLY A 395 -16.22 11.96 -10.66
C GLY A 395 -16.68 10.54 -10.39
N GLN A 396 -17.99 10.39 -10.22
CA GLN A 396 -18.62 9.10 -10.00
C GLN A 396 -19.84 8.91 -10.92
N MET A 397 -20.12 7.66 -11.28
CA MET A 397 -21.27 7.25 -12.07
C MET A 397 -21.95 6.00 -11.51
N GLY A 398 -23.25 5.86 -11.75
CA GLY A 398 -24.04 4.68 -11.41
C GLY A 398 -25.51 4.87 -11.69
N TYR A 399 -26.36 4.06 -11.05
CA TYR A 399 -27.80 4.00 -11.27
C TYR A 399 -28.60 4.17 -9.98
N GLU A 400 -28.29 5.20 -9.19
CA GLU A 400 -28.95 5.46 -7.90
C GLU A 400 -28.94 4.23 -6.97
N GLY A 401 -27.84 3.50 -6.97
CA GLY A 401 -27.71 2.25 -6.26
C GLY A 401 -26.26 1.85 -6.00
N ASP A 402 -26.09 0.92 -5.07
CA ASP A 402 -24.77 0.49 -4.59
C ASP A 402 -24.03 -0.41 -5.59
N THR A 403 -24.73 -0.92 -6.61
CA THR A 403 -24.23 -1.94 -7.54
C THR A 403 -24.36 -1.46 -8.98
N ALA A 404 -23.30 -1.62 -9.76
CA ALA A 404 -23.30 -1.38 -11.20
C ALA A 404 -22.26 -2.25 -11.92
N TYR A 405 -22.39 -2.36 -13.24
CA TYR A 405 -21.38 -2.93 -14.12
C TYR A 405 -20.74 -1.83 -14.95
N PHE A 406 -19.44 -1.94 -15.17
CA PHE A 406 -18.70 -1.10 -16.10
C PHE A 406 -17.68 -1.91 -16.87
N SER A 407 -17.22 -1.37 -18.00
CA SER A 407 -16.23 -2.00 -18.84
C SER A 407 -15.41 -0.96 -19.58
N ASN A 408 -14.20 -1.34 -19.97
CA ASN A 408 -13.43 -0.72 -21.03
C ASN A 408 -13.04 -1.80 -22.03
N VAL A 409 -13.01 -1.41 -23.30
CA VAL A 409 -12.53 -2.25 -24.40
C VAL A 409 -11.18 -1.72 -24.87
N TYR A 410 -10.19 -2.60 -24.95
CA TYR A 410 -8.83 -2.25 -25.34
C TYR A 410 -8.39 -3.04 -26.57
N THR A 411 -7.64 -2.37 -27.45
CA THR A 411 -6.98 -3.00 -28.59
C THR A 411 -5.55 -3.36 -28.20
N ALA A 412 -5.17 -4.63 -28.30
CA ALA A 412 -3.80 -5.05 -27.96
C ALA A 412 -2.79 -4.53 -28.99
N ASN A 413 -1.69 -3.92 -28.52
CA ASN A 413 -0.67 -3.31 -29.38
C ASN A 413 0.36 -4.33 -29.89
N SER A 414 0.55 -5.43 -29.15
CA SER A 414 1.42 -6.53 -29.51
C SER A 414 0.91 -7.87 -29.01
N GLU A 415 1.68 -8.94 -29.24
CA GLU A 415 1.39 -10.26 -28.68
C GLU A 415 1.74 -10.23 -27.18
N GLU A 416 0.72 -10.24 -26.35
CA GLU A 416 0.85 -9.95 -24.92
C GLU A 416 0.05 -10.95 -24.07
N THR A 417 0.26 -10.93 -22.76
CA THR A 417 -0.54 -11.67 -21.80
C THR A 417 -1.09 -10.71 -20.75
N LEU A 418 -2.42 -10.65 -20.61
CA LEU A 418 -3.10 -9.92 -19.55
C LEU A 418 -2.85 -10.59 -18.19
N LYS A 419 -2.39 -9.78 -17.21
CA LYS A 419 -2.01 -10.25 -15.87
C LYS A 419 -2.80 -9.59 -14.74
N ALA A 420 -3.20 -8.34 -14.90
CA ALA A 420 -3.93 -7.62 -13.88
C ALA A 420 -4.86 -6.56 -14.47
N VAL A 421 -5.80 -6.10 -13.66
CA VAL A 421 -6.68 -4.97 -13.95
C VAL A 421 -6.71 -4.04 -12.74
N SER A 422 -6.90 -2.75 -12.94
CA SER A 422 -7.07 -1.81 -11.83
C SER A 422 -8.29 -0.93 -11.97
N PHE A 423 -8.88 -0.58 -10.85
CA PHE A 423 -10.01 0.33 -10.76
C PHE A 423 -10.10 0.90 -9.34
N TYR A 424 -10.95 1.90 -9.16
CA TYR A 424 -11.14 2.55 -7.86
C TYR A 424 -12.27 1.88 -7.06
N ALA A 425 -12.03 1.70 -5.77
CA ALA A 425 -13.09 1.52 -4.79
C ALA A 425 -13.54 2.91 -4.32
N THR A 426 -14.78 3.28 -4.60
CA THR A 426 -15.34 4.60 -4.25
C THR A 426 -15.78 4.72 -2.79
N GLY A 427 -15.70 3.63 -2.03
CA GLY A 427 -16.12 3.55 -0.63
C GLY A 427 -15.59 2.29 0.04
N LYS A 428 -15.91 2.14 1.34
CA LYS A 428 -15.52 0.99 2.15
C LYS A 428 -16.28 -0.28 1.78
N ALA A 429 -15.68 -1.42 2.13
CA ALA A 429 -16.27 -2.74 1.95
C ALA A 429 -16.78 -2.96 0.51
N THR A 430 -16.04 -2.42 -0.46
CA THR A 430 -16.39 -2.54 -1.88
C THR A 430 -16.14 -3.98 -2.32
N GLU A 431 -17.16 -4.64 -2.84
CA GLU A 431 -17.07 -5.97 -3.45
C GLU A 431 -16.92 -5.82 -4.97
N TYR A 432 -16.21 -6.75 -5.59
CA TYR A 432 -16.08 -6.77 -7.04
C TYR A 432 -16.10 -8.18 -7.61
N GLU A 433 -16.54 -8.29 -8.86
CA GLU A 433 -16.36 -9.44 -9.73
C GLU A 433 -15.74 -8.97 -11.05
N ILE A 434 -14.68 -9.64 -11.50
CA ILE A 434 -13.96 -9.36 -12.75
C ILE A 434 -14.37 -10.41 -13.78
N TYR A 435 -14.64 -9.93 -14.99
CA TYR A 435 -14.97 -10.73 -16.15
C TYR A 435 -14.12 -10.31 -17.35
N PHE A 436 -13.82 -11.26 -18.23
CA PHE A 436 -13.06 -11.05 -19.46
C PHE A 436 -13.93 -11.36 -20.68
N VAL A 437 -13.84 -10.53 -21.71
CA VAL A 437 -14.48 -10.73 -23.01
C VAL A 437 -13.39 -10.91 -24.05
N ASP A 438 -13.28 -12.14 -24.53
CA ASP A 438 -12.39 -12.47 -25.65
C ASP A 438 -13.02 -12.01 -26.97
N ASN A 439 -12.19 -11.42 -27.85
CA ASN A 439 -12.57 -10.98 -29.19
C ASN A 439 -13.83 -10.10 -29.25
N TYR A 440 -13.76 -8.91 -28.65
CA TYR A 440 -14.83 -7.91 -28.72
C TYR A 440 -15.06 -7.43 -30.17
N GLN A 441 -16.32 -7.37 -30.59
CA GLN A 441 -16.73 -6.82 -31.89
C GLN A 441 -17.74 -5.68 -31.72
N ASP A 442 -18.75 -5.90 -30.89
CA ASP A 442 -19.75 -4.93 -30.48
C ASP A 442 -20.29 -5.26 -29.07
N THR A 443 -21.26 -4.48 -28.58
CA THR A 443 -21.82 -4.63 -27.23
C THR A 443 -22.50 -5.99 -26.97
N SER A 444 -22.88 -6.75 -28.00
CA SER A 444 -23.38 -8.12 -27.83
C SER A 444 -22.29 -9.10 -27.35
N SER A 445 -21.01 -8.77 -27.58
CA SER A 445 -19.87 -9.57 -27.10
C SER A 445 -19.84 -9.67 -25.57
N PHE A 446 -20.39 -8.67 -24.86
CA PHE A 446 -20.47 -8.68 -23.39
C PHE A 446 -21.35 -9.80 -22.81
N ASP A 447 -22.23 -10.41 -23.62
CA ASP A 447 -23.01 -11.58 -23.22
C ASP A 447 -22.13 -12.84 -23.07
N ASN A 448 -20.98 -12.86 -23.74
CA ASN A 448 -20.01 -13.98 -23.72
C ASN A 448 -18.92 -13.80 -22.66
N LYS A 449 -19.04 -12.81 -21.77
CA LYS A 449 -18.05 -12.54 -20.71
C LYS A 449 -17.82 -13.78 -19.82
N VAL A 450 -16.56 -14.07 -19.53
CA VAL A 450 -16.12 -15.20 -18.71
C VAL A 450 -15.70 -14.69 -17.33
N PHE A 451 -16.20 -15.32 -16.28
CA PHE A 451 -15.81 -15.00 -14.90
C PHE A 451 -14.31 -15.27 -14.69
N VAL A 452 -13.62 -14.27 -14.12
CA VAL A 452 -12.19 -14.36 -13.79
C VAL A 452 -11.99 -14.56 -12.31
N LYS A 453 -12.45 -13.61 -11.49
CA LYS A 453 -12.19 -13.56 -10.04
C LYS A 453 -13.21 -12.67 -9.33
N LYS A 454 -13.33 -12.83 -8.02
CA LYS A 454 -14.04 -11.89 -7.14
C LYS A 454 -13.23 -11.59 -5.88
N GLY A 455 -13.50 -10.46 -5.25
CA GLY A 455 -12.85 -10.06 -4.02
C GLY A 455 -13.54 -8.88 -3.35
N THR A 456 -12.89 -8.36 -2.31
CA THR A 456 -13.37 -7.20 -1.57
C THR A 456 -12.22 -6.27 -1.20
N PHE A 457 -12.52 -4.98 -1.10
CA PHE A 457 -11.63 -3.95 -0.59
C PHE A 457 -12.16 -3.39 0.72
N THR A 458 -11.27 -3.19 1.68
CA THR A 458 -11.66 -2.67 3.01
C THR A 458 -11.94 -1.17 2.95
N ASN A 459 -11.07 -0.41 2.29
CA ASN A 459 -11.11 1.04 2.22
C ASN A 459 -11.47 1.51 0.80
N ALA A 460 -11.82 2.79 0.68
CA ALA A 460 -11.82 3.45 -0.61
C ALA A 460 -10.38 3.60 -1.12
N GLY A 461 -10.19 3.79 -2.43
CA GLY A 461 -8.87 4.00 -3.01
C GLY A 461 -8.72 3.39 -4.39
N TYR A 462 -7.46 3.17 -4.79
CA TYR A 462 -7.09 2.56 -6.06
C TYR A 462 -6.47 1.19 -5.83
N TYR A 463 -6.87 0.20 -6.62
CA TYR A 463 -6.45 -1.18 -6.44
C TYR A 463 -6.11 -1.82 -7.78
N THR A 464 -4.95 -2.48 -7.85
CA THR A 464 -4.60 -3.40 -8.93
C THR A 464 -4.82 -4.82 -8.47
N VAL A 465 -5.62 -5.58 -9.22
CA VAL A 465 -6.00 -6.95 -8.92
C VAL A 465 -5.35 -7.88 -9.91
N ASP A 466 -4.44 -8.72 -9.41
CA ASP A 466 -3.88 -9.82 -10.20
C ASP A 466 -4.94 -10.88 -10.53
N LEU A 467 -4.94 -11.29 -11.78
CA LEU A 467 -5.82 -12.31 -12.29
C LEU A 467 -5.29 -13.71 -11.94
N ASP A 468 -6.16 -14.60 -11.49
CA ASP A 468 -5.79 -15.99 -11.16
C ASP A 468 -5.41 -16.79 -12.41
N LYS A 469 -5.85 -16.33 -13.57
CA LYS A 469 -5.55 -16.89 -14.90
C LYS A 469 -5.02 -15.80 -15.80
N SER A 470 -4.06 -16.18 -16.63
CA SER A 470 -3.51 -15.33 -17.68
C SER A 470 -4.33 -15.46 -18.96
N TYR A 471 -4.45 -14.37 -19.72
CA TYR A 471 -5.17 -14.34 -20.99
C TYR A 471 -4.24 -13.82 -22.09
N ASP A 472 -4.01 -14.63 -23.12
CA ASP A 472 -3.15 -14.26 -24.24
C ASP A 472 -3.90 -13.35 -25.22
N LEU A 473 -3.28 -12.21 -25.52
CA LEU A 473 -3.81 -11.17 -26.38
C LEU A 473 -3.05 -11.18 -27.71
N GLN A 474 -3.80 -11.23 -28.80
CA GLN A 474 -3.29 -11.14 -30.16
C GLN A 474 -3.26 -9.68 -30.59
N LYS A 475 -2.19 -9.29 -31.28
CA LYS A 475 -2.02 -7.91 -31.75
C LYS A 475 -3.19 -7.48 -32.64
N GLY A 476 -3.73 -6.29 -32.37
CA GLY A 476 -4.80 -5.67 -33.14
C GLY A 476 -6.21 -6.17 -32.79
N ASN A 477 -6.34 -7.22 -31.99
CA ASN A 477 -7.64 -7.67 -31.50
C ASN A 477 -8.11 -6.80 -30.33
N GLN A 478 -9.44 -6.71 -30.20
CA GLN A 478 -10.09 -5.98 -29.11
C GLN A 478 -10.57 -6.93 -28.02
N TYR A 479 -10.41 -6.49 -26.78
CA TYR A 479 -10.73 -7.26 -25.58
C TYR A 479 -11.47 -6.41 -24.58
N GLY A 480 -12.52 -6.95 -23.97
CA GLY A 480 -13.29 -6.28 -22.93
C GLY A 480 -12.88 -6.74 -21.54
N VAL A 481 -12.65 -5.79 -20.63
CA VAL A 481 -12.59 -6.07 -19.19
C VAL A 481 -13.88 -5.53 -18.58
N VAL A 482 -14.64 -6.39 -17.91
CA VAL A 482 -15.90 -6.03 -17.28
C VAL A 482 -15.78 -6.19 -15.77
N ILE A 483 -16.16 -5.16 -15.03
CA ILE A 483 -16.23 -5.17 -13.58
C ILE A 483 -17.69 -5.04 -13.16
N LYS A 484 -18.14 -5.93 -12.30
CA LYS A 484 -19.32 -5.70 -11.47
C LYS A 484 -18.82 -5.20 -10.12
N ILE A 485 -19.22 -4.01 -9.73
CA ILE A 485 -18.82 -3.40 -8.47
C ILE A 485 -20.03 -3.23 -7.58
N LYS A 486 -19.83 -3.43 -6.27
CA LYS A 486 -20.81 -3.13 -5.25
C LYS A 486 -20.14 -2.36 -4.11
N THR A 487 -20.52 -1.10 -3.94
CA THR A 487 -19.99 -0.22 -2.89
C THR A 487 -21.13 0.16 -1.95
N PRO A 488 -21.20 -0.44 -0.74
CA PRO A 488 -22.27 -0.18 0.22
C PRO A 488 -22.53 1.32 0.45
N ASN A 489 -23.81 1.71 0.43
CA ASN A 489 -24.29 3.09 0.60
C ASN A 489 -23.89 4.08 -0.50
N SER A 490 -23.22 3.64 -1.57
CA SER A 490 -23.03 4.47 -2.76
C SER A 490 -24.31 4.51 -3.59
N ILE A 491 -24.51 5.62 -4.30
CA ILE A 491 -25.50 5.75 -5.38
C ILE A 491 -24.84 5.74 -6.76
N HIS A 492 -23.51 5.95 -6.79
CA HIS A 492 -22.67 6.04 -7.98
C HIS A 492 -21.33 5.34 -7.69
N PRO A 493 -21.25 3.99 -7.79
CA PRO A 493 -20.09 3.25 -7.29
C PRO A 493 -18.87 3.29 -8.24
N ILE A 494 -19.01 3.81 -9.46
CA ILE A 494 -17.98 3.76 -10.50
C ILE A 494 -17.23 5.08 -10.55
N ALA A 495 -15.90 5.06 -10.43
CA ALA A 495 -15.08 6.25 -10.65
C ALA A 495 -14.93 6.55 -12.14
N VAL A 496 -15.00 7.84 -12.49
CA VAL A 496 -14.85 8.32 -13.87
C VAL A 496 -13.96 9.56 -13.93
N GLU A 497 -13.32 9.73 -15.07
CA GLU A 497 -12.61 10.95 -15.46
C GLU A 497 -13.53 11.79 -16.36
N TYR A 498 -13.66 13.09 -16.08
CA TYR A 498 -14.47 13.99 -16.92
C TYR A 498 -14.02 15.44 -16.78
N ARG A 499 -14.54 16.31 -17.66
CA ARG A 499 -14.28 17.76 -17.61
C ARG A 499 -15.14 18.42 -16.52
N ALA A 500 -14.65 18.41 -15.28
CA ALA A 500 -15.34 19.01 -14.12
C ALA A 500 -15.11 20.52 -13.96
N GLY A 501 -14.02 21.07 -14.50
CA GLY A 501 -13.69 22.49 -14.39
C GLY A 501 -12.35 22.82 -15.04
N ALA A 502 -11.81 24.00 -14.74
CA ALA A 502 -10.55 24.47 -15.33
C ALA A 502 -9.38 23.47 -15.18
N PRO A 503 -9.17 22.81 -14.01
CA PRO A 503 -8.06 21.86 -13.85
C PRO A 503 -8.12 20.63 -14.74
N THR A 504 -9.31 20.23 -15.22
CA THR A 504 -9.51 19.05 -16.05
C THR A 504 -10.08 19.42 -17.42
N ALA A 505 -9.95 20.68 -17.84
CA ALA A 505 -10.59 21.18 -19.06
C ALA A 505 -10.01 20.54 -20.33
N GLU A 506 -8.75 20.13 -20.29
CA GLU A 506 -8.00 19.55 -21.41
C GLU A 506 -7.95 18.01 -21.36
N VAL A 507 -8.72 17.37 -20.48
CA VAL A 507 -8.87 15.91 -20.50
C VAL A 507 -9.34 15.46 -21.89
N ASP A 508 -8.63 14.48 -22.45
CA ASP A 508 -9.06 13.75 -23.64
C ASP A 508 -10.15 12.76 -23.22
N LEU A 509 -11.29 12.81 -23.91
CA LEU A 509 -12.44 11.94 -23.68
C LEU A 509 -12.75 11.11 -24.93
N SER A 510 -11.86 11.14 -25.92
CA SER A 510 -12.01 10.44 -27.20
C SER A 510 -11.14 9.20 -27.31
N ASP A 511 -10.23 9.00 -26.35
CA ASP A 511 -9.33 7.86 -26.23
C ASP A 511 -9.96 6.68 -25.45
N GLY A 512 -11.05 6.95 -24.71
CA GLY A 512 -11.85 5.95 -24.02
C GLY A 512 -12.72 5.09 -24.93
N ASN A 513 -13.02 3.88 -24.46
CA ASN A 513 -14.01 3.01 -25.05
C ASN A 513 -14.77 2.28 -23.93
N GLY A 514 -15.42 3.10 -23.11
CA GLY A 514 -16.04 2.72 -21.86
C GLY A 514 -17.52 2.43 -21.98
N TYR A 515 -17.99 1.48 -21.18
CA TYR A 515 -19.38 1.11 -21.13
C TYR A 515 -19.88 0.97 -19.70
N ILE A 516 -21.13 1.35 -19.46
CA ILE A 516 -21.82 1.17 -18.17
C ILE A 516 -23.12 0.36 -18.36
N SER A 517 -23.47 -0.45 -17.35
CA SER A 517 -24.70 -1.23 -17.35
C SER A 517 -25.23 -1.46 -15.93
N LEU A 518 -26.56 -1.39 -15.75
CA LEU A 518 -27.19 -1.75 -14.49
C LEU A 518 -27.23 -3.27 -14.28
N SER A 519 -27.46 -4.02 -15.36
CA SER A 519 -27.77 -5.46 -15.31
C SER A 519 -26.64 -6.35 -15.86
N GLY A 520 -25.63 -5.76 -16.50
CA GLY A 520 -24.57 -6.47 -17.22
C GLY A 520 -25.04 -7.09 -18.54
N LYS A 521 -26.17 -6.63 -19.08
CA LYS A 521 -26.78 -7.10 -20.35
C LYS A 521 -26.99 -5.98 -21.37
N SER A 522 -27.43 -4.81 -20.93
CA SER A 522 -27.63 -3.64 -21.80
C SER A 522 -26.60 -2.58 -21.45
N TRP A 523 -25.78 -2.22 -22.44
CA TRP A 523 -24.59 -1.40 -22.24
C TRP A 523 -24.73 -0.06 -22.94
N GLU A 524 -24.36 1.00 -22.24
CA GLU A 524 -24.34 2.37 -22.71
C GLU A 524 -22.88 2.82 -22.85
N HIS A 525 -22.52 3.37 -24.01
CA HIS A 525 -21.17 3.91 -24.28
C HIS A 525 -21.01 5.29 -23.64
N VAL A 526 -20.07 5.45 -22.70
CA VAL A 526 -20.08 6.60 -21.79
C VAL A 526 -19.42 7.84 -22.37
N GLU A 527 -18.47 7.69 -23.28
CA GLU A 527 -17.83 8.82 -23.94
C GLU A 527 -18.86 9.57 -24.81
N GLU A 528 -19.74 8.83 -25.51
CA GLU A 528 -20.84 9.40 -26.30
C GLU A 528 -21.97 9.98 -25.44
N SER A 529 -22.42 9.24 -24.42
CA SER A 529 -23.66 9.57 -23.73
C SER A 529 -23.47 10.42 -22.48
N LYS A 530 -22.28 10.37 -21.85
CA LYS A 530 -21.96 11.05 -20.58
C LYS A 530 -20.76 11.99 -20.68
N ASN A 531 -19.97 11.93 -21.75
CA ASN A 531 -18.73 12.71 -21.92
C ASN A 531 -17.76 12.49 -20.76
N CYS A 532 -17.41 11.22 -20.49
CA CYS A 532 -16.44 10.83 -19.49
C CYS A 532 -15.72 9.54 -19.90
N ASN A 533 -14.55 9.29 -19.33
CA ASN A 533 -13.83 8.01 -19.42
C ASN A 533 -14.04 7.19 -18.12
N ILE A 534 -14.18 5.88 -18.24
CA ILE A 534 -14.22 4.98 -17.08
C ILE A 534 -12.81 4.78 -16.52
N CYS A 535 -12.65 4.92 -15.19
CA CYS A 535 -11.39 4.63 -14.50
C CYS A 535 -11.17 3.12 -14.33
N LEU A 536 -10.85 2.46 -15.43
CA LEU A 536 -10.47 1.06 -15.52
C LEU A 536 -9.21 0.97 -16.36
N LYS A 537 -8.24 0.18 -15.90
CA LYS A 537 -6.98 -0.07 -16.61
C LYS A 537 -6.71 -1.57 -16.68
N MET A 538 -5.96 -2.00 -17.70
CA MET A 538 -5.43 -3.36 -17.78
C MET A 538 -3.91 -3.36 -17.96
N PHE A 539 -3.26 -4.38 -17.40
CA PHE A 539 -1.81 -4.52 -17.37
C PHE A 539 -1.36 -5.84 -18.01
N THR A 540 -0.39 -5.76 -18.91
CA THR A 540 0.07 -6.90 -19.70
C THR A 540 1.58 -7.07 -19.63
N ILE A 541 2.03 -8.31 -19.87
CA ILE A 541 3.43 -8.62 -20.15
C ILE A 541 3.57 -9.02 -21.61
N ASN A 542 4.72 -8.71 -22.21
CA ASN A 542 5.05 -9.12 -23.57
C ASN A 542 5.34 -10.62 -23.62
N ARG A 543 4.95 -11.28 -24.72
CA ARG A 543 5.20 -12.71 -24.96
C ARG A 543 6.44 -12.97 -25.80
#